data_AF-A0A952RL99-F1
#
_entry.id   AF-A0A952RL99-F1
#
_cell.length_a   1.000
_cell.length_b   1.000
_cell.length_c   1.000
_cell.angle_alpha   90.00
_cell.angle_beta   90.00
_cell.angle_gamma   90.00
#
_symmetry.space_group_name_H-M   'P 1'
#
loop_
_entity.id
_entity.type
_entity.pdbx_description
1 polymer ?
#
loop_
_entity_poly.entity_id
_entity_poly.type
_entity_poly.pdbx_seq_one_letter_code
_entity_poly.pdbx_strand_id
1 'polypeptide(L)'
;MADLKLAVKNLTGAATKDVDPKELRPKVEAVLEAFDGAREGAQLAAVKAVAAALMKAKGRGEQVLALALGAMVEGGAPPEAAWPATEKGLAATLEQATAFAHAVTNAAGSEDLASALGSHGAVVAVLMPGEAAAWKSMSARCLTAVACLARSKEVRAKARKDASLAEAAWELSDAVGEVGALLQALSILDDAVFEVRDPATKKTWRLVVDGVSANAELYLLVAHATGAKVDAKVLASLRAGEAPKKKRVTLPFTLGIDPEELASDTARALVLRPGAVTIETAHLPVLEGLRPDVRVDDESGVEEVEEVRVKPRPRSSRPLVARPRAAPKGRSRR
;
A
#
# COMPACT_ATOMS: atom_id res chain seq x y z
N MET A 1 21.95 -2.56 -23.90
CA MET A 1 21.63 -1.68 -22.76
C MET A 1 21.41 -0.28 -23.31
N ALA A 2 20.16 0.09 -23.59
CA ALA A 2 19.83 1.49 -23.85
C ALA A 2 20.14 2.30 -22.58
N ASP A 3 20.73 3.49 -22.73
CA ASP A 3 21.23 4.25 -21.60
C ASP A 3 20.07 4.77 -20.72
N LEU A 4 19.90 4.18 -19.53
CA LEU A 4 18.89 4.59 -18.54
C LEU A 4 18.97 6.10 -18.24
N LYS A 5 20.18 6.68 -18.26
CA LYS A 5 20.38 8.13 -18.07
C LYS A 5 19.77 8.93 -19.22
N LEU A 6 19.89 8.45 -20.46
CA LEU A 6 19.26 9.05 -21.63
C LEU A 6 17.73 8.88 -21.59
N ALA A 7 17.22 7.69 -21.21
CA ALA A 7 15.78 7.46 -21.05
C ALA A 7 15.17 8.41 -20.02
N VAL A 8 15.79 8.54 -18.84
CA VAL A 8 15.36 9.46 -17.78
C VAL A 8 15.44 10.91 -18.24
N LYS A 9 16.53 11.32 -18.93
CA LYS A 9 16.65 12.67 -19.50
C LYS A 9 15.52 12.95 -20.51
N ASN A 10 15.18 11.97 -21.35
CA ASN A 10 14.12 12.10 -22.35
C ASN A 10 12.71 12.17 -21.74
N LEU A 11 12.45 11.45 -20.65
CA LEU A 11 11.20 11.53 -19.89
C LEU A 11 11.08 12.88 -19.17
N THR A 12 12.06 13.19 -18.32
CA THR A 12 12.07 14.41 -17.49
C THR A 12 12.10 15.71 -18.30
N GLY A 13 12.77 15.73 -19.46
CA GLY A 13 12.74 16.87 -20.38
C GLY A 13 11.43 17.03 -21.17
N ALA A 14 10.64 15.96 -21.31
CA ALA A 14 9.35 16.00 -22.02
C ALA A 14 8.16 16.24 -21.07
N ALA A 15 8.31 15.97 -19.78
CA ALA A 15 7.26 16.07 -18.76
C ALA A 15 6.92 17.53 -18.39
N THR A 16 6.32 18.26 -19.33
CA THR A 16 5.87 19.65 -19.16
C THR A 16 4.42 19.70 -18.63
N LYS A 17 3.90 20.91 -18.38
CA LYS A 17 2.57 21.11 -17.81
C LYS A 17 1.43 20.57 -18.70
N ASP A 18 1.54 20.85 -20.00
CA ASP A 18 0.42 20.75 -20.95
C ASP A 18 0.58 19.59 -21.96
N VAL A 19 1.62 18.76 -21.80
CA VAL A 19 1.90 17.57 -22.64
C VAL A 19 0.74 16.56 -22.63
N ASP A 20 0.51 15.86 -23.75
CA ASP A 20 -0.39 14.70 -23.79
C ASP A 20 0.29 13.53 -23.05
N PRO A 21 -0.32 12.92 -22.01
CA PRO A 21 0.23 11.76 -21.32
C PRO A 21 0.56 10.59 -22.26
N LYS A 22 -0.12 10.48 -23.42
CA LYS A 22 0.17 9.48 -24.45
C LYS A 22 1.57 9.65 -25.07
N GLU A 23 2.09 10.87 -25.17
CA GLU A 23 3.45 11.14 -25.67
C GLU A 23 4.54 10.79 -24.63
N LEU A 24 4.17 10.84 -23.33
CA LEU A 24 5.07 10.42 -22.25
C LEU A 24 5.10 8.91 -22.05
N ARG A 25 4.01 8.19 -22.34
CA ARG A 25 3.91 6.73 -22.20
C ARG A 25 5.13 5.95 -22.73
N PRO A 26 5.55 6.08 -24.01
CA PRO A 26 6.71 5.34 -24.52
C PRO A 26 8.03 5.74 -23.85
N LYS A 27 8.11 6.94 -23.24
CA LYS A 27 9.28 7.39 -22.48
C LYS A 27 9.30 6.77 -21.08
N VAL A 28 8.14 6.58 -20.45
CA VAL A 28 8.00 5.83 -19.19
C VAL A 28 8.34 4.36 -19.43
N GLU A 29 7.77 3.73 -20.46
CA GLU A 29 8.06 2.33 -20.83
C GLU A 29 9.57 2.13 -21.07
N ALA A 30 10.23 3.03 -21.81
CA ALA A 30 11.68 2.98 -22.02
C ALA A 30 12.53 3.23 -20.74
N VAL A 31 12.02 4.00 -19.77
CA VAL A 31 12.69 4.16 -18.46
C VAL A 31 12.58 2.88 -17.66
N LEU A 32 11.40 2.26 -17.58
CA LEU A 32 11.17 1.04 -16.80
C LEU A 32 11.93 -0.17 -17.38
N GLU A 33 11.89 -0.37 -18.71
CA GLU A 33 12.66 -1.44 -19.38
C GLU A 33 14.18 -1.28 -19.14
N ALA A 34 14.70 -0.04 -19.20
CA ALA A 34 16.10 0.24 -18.91
C ALA A 34 16.43 0.15 -17.41
N PHE A 35 15.45 0.30 -16.53
CA PHE A 35 15.61 0.25 -15.07
C PHE A 35 15.77 -1.19 -14.57
N ASP A 36 14.96 -2.12 -15.07
CA ASP A 36 14.99 -3.55 -14.68
C ASP A 36 16.34 -4.21 -14.98
N GLY A 37 17.00 -3.80 -16.07
CA GLY A 37 18.33 -4.29 -16.47
C GLY A 37 19.51 -3.52 -15.86
N ALA A 38 19.26 -2.48 -15.06
CA ALA A 38 20.30 -1.59 -14.54
C ALA A 38 20.91 -2.07 -13.21
N ARG A 39 22.14 -1.63 -12.94
CA ARG A 39 22.79 -1.81 -11.61
C ARG A 39 22.19 -0.85 -10.59
N GLU A 40 22.14 -1.25 -9.32
CA GLU A 40 21.58 -0.48 -8.19
C GLU A 40 22.01 0.99 -8.16
N GLY A 41 23.30 1.29 -8.38
CA GLY A 41 23.79 2.68 -8.42
C GLY A 41 23.20 3.53 -9.55
N ALA A 42 22.91 2.93 -10.71
CA ALA A 42 22.25 3.59 -11.82
C ALA A 42 20.73 3.73 -11.58
N GLN A 43 20.11 2.73 -10.98
CA GLN A 43 18.71 2.79 -10.51
C GLN A 43 18.50 3.93 -9.50
N LEU A 44 19.37 4.04 -8.49
CA LEU A 44 19.35 5.14 -7.51
C LEU A 44 19.52 6.51 -8.15
N ALA A 45 20.43 6.64 -9.13
CA ALA A 45 20.63 7.88 -9.87
C ALA A 45 19.39 8.26 -10.71
N ALA A 46 18.73 7.27 -11.33
CA ALA A 46 17.49 7.46 -12.07
C ALA A 46 16.35 7.95 -11.16
N VAL A 47 16.14 7.32 -9.99
CA VAL A 47 15.14 7.75 -9.00
C VAL A 47 15.36 9.19 -8.58
N LYS A 48 16.60 9.55 -8.19
CA LYS A 48 16.93 10.92 -7.77
C LYS A 48 16.67 11.95 -8.86
N ALA A 49 16.91 11.60 -10.13
CA ALA A 49 16.65 12.49 -11.27
C ALA A 49 15.14 12.64 -11.54
N VAL A 50 14.35 11.57 -11.49
CA VAL A 50 12.88 11.63 -11.64
C VAL A 50 12.25 12.40 -10.48
N ALA A 51 12.66 12.12 -9.24
CA ALA A 51 12.23 12.84 -8.03
C ALA A 51 12.56 14.36 -8.10
N ALA A 52 13.77 14.71 -8.57
CA ALA A 52 14.16 16.11 -8.75
C ALA A 52 13.40 16.83 -9.89
N ALA A 53 12.89 16.10 -10.88
CA ALA A 53 12.01 16.62 -11.91
C ALA A 53 10.57 16.76 -11.41
N LEU A 54 10.05 15.77 -10.66
CA LEU A 54 8.72 15.78 -10.05
C LEU A 54 8.52 17.04 -9.19
N MET A 55 9.49 17.37 -8.34
CA MET A 55 9.46 18.59 -7.50
C MET A 55 9.40 19.94 -8.26
N LYS A 56 9.59 19.93 -9.59
CA LYS A 56 9.57 21.12 -10.46
C LYS A 56 8.43 21.10 -11.48
N ALA A 57 7.92 19.90 -11.80
CA ALA A 57 6.82 19.71 -12.71
C ALA A 57 5.52 20.27 -12.11
N LYS A 58 4.53 20.47 -12.99
CA LYS A 58 3.16 20.86 -12.66
C LYS A 58 2.21 20.16 -13.63
N GLY A 59 0.95 20.04 -13.28
CA GLY A 59 -0.08 19.55 -14.22
C GLY A 59 0.18 18.12 -14.67
N ARG A 60 0.08 17.84 -15.99
CA ARG A 60 0.13 16.46 -16.50
C ARG A 60 1.52 15.82 -16.38
N GLY A 61 2.59 16.60 -16.58
CA GLY A 61 3.96 16.12 -16.38
C GLY A 61 4.23 15.67 -14.95
N GLU A 62 3.67 16.37 -13.94
CA GLU A 62 3.77 15.99 -12.53
C GLU A 62 3.15 14.61 -12.27
N GLN A 63 1.94 14.38 -12.78
CA GLN A 63 1.21 13.11 -12.63
C GLN A 63 1.98 11.93 -13.21
N VAL A 64 2.53 12.09 -14.42
CA VAL A 64 3.27 11.00 -15.08
C VAL A 64 4.64 10.77 -14.44
N LEU A 65 5.32 11.81 -13.94
CA LEU A 65 6.55 11.64 -13.17
C LEU A 65 6.31 10.99 -11.81
N ALA A 66 5.19 11.28 -11.15
CA ALA A 66 4.78 10.62 -9.92
C ALA A 66 4.55 9.12 -10.17
N LEU A 67 3.72 8.75 -11.15
CA LEU A 67 3.49 7.36 -11.52
C LEU A 67 4.77 6.64 -11.97
N ALA A 68 5.68 7.30 -12.70
CA ALA A 68 6.96 6.69 -13.08
C ALA A 68 7.85 6.44 -11.86
N LEU A 69 7.93 7.39 -10.91
CA LEU A 69 8.66 7.23 -9.66
C LEU A 69 8.07 6.09 -8.81
N GLY A 70 6.74 6.01 -8.80
CA GLY A 70 5.89 5.00 -8.15
C GLY A 70 5.74 3.68 -8.93
N ALA A 71 6.48 3.50 -10.02
CA ALA A 71 6.74 2.21 -10.66
C ALA A 71 8.21 1.75 -10.49
N MET A 72 9.16 2.68 -10.28
CA MET A 72 10.58 2.35 -10.04
C MET A 72 10.79 1.79 -8.63
N VAL A 73 10.15 2.42 -7.64
CA VAL A 73 9.50 1.73 -6.52
C VAL A 73 8.09 1.48 -7.08
N GLU A 74 7.58 0.30 -7.41
CA GLU A 74 7.80 -1.04 -6.85
C GLU A 74 8.88 -1.89 -7.52
N GLY A 75 9.35 -1.56 -8.74
CA GLY A 75 10.30 -2.37 -9.52
C GLY A 75 11.65 -2.70 -8.84
N GLY A 76 12.02 -1.98 -7.78
CA GLY A 76 13.18 -2.33 -6.95
C GLY A 76 13.74 -1.15 -6.14
N ALA A 77 13.56 0.08 -6.60
CA ALA A 77 14.32 1.22 -6.13
C ALA A 77 14.09 1.59 -4.65
N PRO A 78 15.10 2.14 -3.95
CA PRO A 78 14.97 2.45 -2.52
C PRO A 78 13.93 3.57 -2.29
N PRO A 79 12.84 3.31 -1.56
CA PRO A 79 11.76 4.27 -1.35
C PRO A 79 12.22 5.52 -0.60
N GLU A 80 13.27 5.43 0.22
CA GLU A 80 13.88 6.57 0.93
C GLU A 80 14.43 7.65 -0.02
N ALA A 81 14.77 7.27 -1.26
CA ALA A 81 15.23 8.20 -2.29
C ALA A 81 14.08 8.84 -3.08
N ALA A 82 12.90 8.23 -3.09
CA ALA A 82 11.70 8.74 -3.74
C ALA A 82 10.83 9.59 -2.79
N TRP A 83 10.70 9.14 -1.53
CA TRP A 83 9.78 9.71 -0.53
C TRP A 83 9.84 11.25 -0.39
N PRO A 84 11.01 11.92 -0.33
CA PRO A 84 11.05 13.38 -0.16
C PRO A 84 10.41 14.18 -1.31
N ALA A 85 10.33 13.62 -2.51
CA ALA A 85 9.62 14.25 -3.64
C ALA A 85 8.13 13.87 -3.67
N THR A 86 7.78 12.69 -3.15
CA THR A 86 6.42 12.15 -3.08
C THR A 86 5.59 12.86 -2.00
N GLU A 87 6.12 12.92 -0.78
CA GLU A 87 5.51 13.51 0.43
C GLU A 87 5.27 15.01 0.28
N LYS A 88 6.15 15.73 -0.42
CA LYS A 88 6.19 17.19 -0.47
C LYS A 88 4.89 17.79 -1.01
N GLY A 89 4.05 18.28 -0.11
CA GLY A 89 2.74 18.88 -0.44
C GLY A 89 1.66 17.85 -0.75
N LEU A 90 1.82 16.58 -0.36
CA LEU A 90 0.80 15.55 -0.53
C LEU A 90 -0.44 15.84 0.32
N ALA A 91 -0.28 16.20 1.60
CA ALA A 91 -1.38 16.62 2.48
C ALA A 91 -2.15 17.82 1.89
N ALA A 92 -1.44 18.89 1.50
CA ALA A 92 -2.04 20.04 0.82
C ALA A 92 -2.72 19.70 -0.52
N THR A 93 -2.27 18.67 -1.24
CA THR A 93 -2.95 18.18 -2.45
C THR A 93 -4.26 17.47 -2.10
N LEU A 94 -4.27 16.67 -1.03
CA LEU A 94 -5.46 16.01 -0.51
C LEU A 94 -6.48 17.02 0.01
N GLU A 95 -6.08 17.99 0.84
CA GLU A 95 -6.93 19.09 1.32
C GLU A 95 -7.61 19.85 0.16
N GLN A 96 -6.84 20.21 -0.87
CA GLN A 96 -7.36 20.89 -2.06
C GLN A 96 -8.29 19.99 -2.89
N ALA A 97 -8.01 18.69 -2.98
CA ALA A 97 -8.90 17.73 -3.61
C ALA A 97 -10.22 17.57 -2.83
N THR A 98 -10.17 17.55 -1.49
CA THR A 98 -11.37 17.52 -0.62
C THR A 98 -12.21 18.79 -0.80
N ALA A 99 -11.57 19.96 -0.83
CA ALA A 99 -12.24 21.23 -1.12
C ALA A 99 -12.92 21.23 -2.50
N PHE A 100 -12.28 20.65 -3.53
CA PHE A 100 -12.89 20.47 -4.85
C PHE A 100 -14.10 19.52 -4.79
N ALA A 101 -13.97 18.37 -4.14
CA ALA A 101 -15.05 17.39 -3.98
C ALA A 101 -16.27 18.01 -3.30
N HIS A 102 -16.07 18.72 -2.19
CA HIS A 102 -17.13 19.41 -1.45
C HIS A 102 -17.79 20.52 -2.28
N ALA A 103 -17.02 21.30 -3.04
CA ALA A 103 -17.59 22.32 -3.92
C ALA A 103 -18.44 21.70 -5.04
N VAL A 104 -18.04 20.54 -5.55
CA VAL A 104 -18.77 19.78 -6.59
C VAL A 104 -20.05 19.15 -6.07
N THR A 105 -20.04 18.48 -4.92
CA THR A 105 -21.25 17.89 -4.31
C THR A 105 -22.26 18.95 -3.91
N ASN A 106 -21.80 20.06 -3.30
CA ASN A 106 -22.64 21.21 -2.96
C ASN A 106 -23.26 21.88 -4.19
N ALA A 107 -22.50 22.07 -5.27
CA ALA A 107 -23.01 22.63 -6.52
C ALA A 107 -24.04 21.72 -7.20
N ALA A 108 -23.87 20.40 -7.08
CA ALA A 108 -24.79 19.40 -7.65
C ALA A 108 -26.03 19.12 -6.78
N GLY A 109 -26.01 19.49 -5.49
CA GLY A 109 -27.03 19.08 -4.53
C GLY A 109 -27.08 17.56 -4.30
N SER A 110 -25.94 16.89 -4.38
CA SER A 110 -25.83 15.42 -4.40
C SER A 110 -24.64 14.94 -3.55
N GLU A 111 -24.90 13.99 -2.64
CA GLU A 111 -23.87 13.30 -1.85
C GLU A 111 -23.07 12.28 -2.68
N ASP A 112 -23.63 11.77 -3.79
CA ASP A 112 -22.87 10.96 -4.75
C ASP A 112 -21.86 11.84 -5.51
N LEU A 113 -20.61 11.77 -5.07
CA LEU A 113 -19.47 12.49 -5.64
C LEU A 113 -19.20 12.11 -7.10
N ALA A 114 -19.42 10.86 -7.52
CA ALA A 114 -19.16 10.43 -8.89
C ALA A 114 -20.19 11.07 -9.86
N SER A 115 -21.47 11.06 -9.48
CA SER A 115 -22.55 11.75 -10.19
C SER A 115 -22.35 13.27 -10.20
N ALA A 116 -21.96 13.85 -9.06
CA ALA A 116 -21.69 15.27 -8.94
C ALA A 116 -20.51 15.72 -9.83
N LEU A 117 -19.40 14.95 -9.87
CA LEU A 117 -18.26 15.20 -10.75
C LEU A 117 -18.63 15.15 -12.22
N GLY A 118 -19.46 14.17 -12.62
CA GLY A 118 -19.93 14.03 -14.00
C GLY A 118 -20.82 15.18 -14.48
N SER A 119 -21.56 15.83 -13.57
CA SER A 119 -22.52 16.90 -13.89
C SER A 119 -21.96 18.31 -13.69
N HIS A 120 -21.27 18.57 -12.57
CA HIS A 120 -20.85 19.92 -12.15
C HIS A 120 -19.33 20.10 -12.09
N GLY A 121 -18.55 19.02 -12.14
CA GLY A 121 -17.09 19.06 -11.99
C GLY A 121 -16.37 20.00 -12.99
N ALA A 122 -16.85 20.08 -14.23
CA ALA A 122 -16.28 20.99 -15.23
C ALA A 122 -16.53 22.47 -14.92
N VAL A 123 -17.70 22.81 -14.35
CA VAL A 123 -18.07 24.19 -13.99
C VAL A 123 -17.28 24.64 -12.76
N VAL A 124 -17.24 23.81 -11.72
CA VAL A 124 -16.46 24.10 -10.50
C VAL A 124 -14.97 24.21 -10.82
N ALA A 125 -14.45 23.41 -11.77
CA ALA A 125 -13.04 23.48 -12.17
C ALA A 125 -12.64 24.79 -12.88
N VAL A 126 -13.59 25.58 -13.39
CA VAL A 126 -13.32 26.95 -13.89
C VAL A 126 -13.21 27.95 -12.73
N LEU A 127 -13.99 27.75 -11.66
CA LEU A 127 -14.00 28.60 -10.48
C LEU A 127 -12.85 28.29 -9.51
N MET A 128 -12.45 27.01 -9.42
CA MET A 128 -11.46 26.48 -8.48
C MET A 128 -10.36 25.72 -9.25
N PRO A 129 -9.54 26.42 -10.07
CA PRO A 129 -8.60 25.78 -10.98
C PRO A 129 -7.38 25.14 -10.28
N GLY A 130 -7.05 25.54 -9.06
CA GLY A 130 -5.98 24.93 -8.27
C GLY A 130 -6.42 23.60 -7.67
N GLU A 131 -7.58 23.62 -7.03
CA GLU A 131 -8.26 22.50 -6.39
C GLU A 131 -8.65 21.44 -7.42
N ALA A 132 -9.14 21.85 -8.59
CA ALA A 132 -9.37 20.96 -9.72
C ALA A 132 -8.10 20.37 -10.32
N ALA A 133 -6.94 21.01 -10.17
CA ALA A 133 -5.64 20.46 -10.57
C ALA A 133 -5.12 19.46 -9.54
N ALA A 134 -5.30 19.76 -8.24
CA ALA A 134 -5.01 18.85 -7.13
C ALA A 134 -5.87 17.57 -7.21
N TRP A 135 -7.19 17.69 -7.41
CA TRP A 135 -8.09 16.56 -7.64
C TRP A 135 -7.60 15.65 -8.78
N LYS A 136 -7.16 16.24 -9.90
CA LYS A 136 -6.64 15.49 -11.05
C LYS A 136 -5.28 14.83 -10.81
N SER A 137 -4.45 15.33 -9.90
CA SER A 137 -3.12 14.75 -9.61
C SER A 137 -3.12 13.82 -8.40
N MET A 138 -4.10 13.92 -7.52
CA MET A 138 -4.19 13.21 -6.24
C MET A 138 -3.95 11.71 -6.38
N SER A 139 -4.73 10.98 -7.20
CA SER A 139 -4.58 9.52 -7.33
C SER A 139 -3.17 9.10 -7.77
N ALA A 140 -2.57 9.81 -8.71
CA ALA A 140 -1.19 9.55 -9.14
C ALA A 140 -0.19 9.72 -7.99
N ARG A 141 -0.35 10.77 -7.18
CA ARG A 141 0.53 11.05 -6.03
C ARG A 141 0.29 10.07 -4.86
N CYS A 142 -0.96 9.68 -4.62
CA CYS A 142 -1.31 8.68 -3.62
C CYS A 142 -0.73 7.31 -3.96
N LEU A 143 -0.80 6.86 -5.22
CA LEU A 143 -0.18 5.62 -5.66
C LEU A 143 1.35 5.64 -5.48
N THR A 144 2.02 6.74 -5.84
CA THR A 144 3.46 6.91 -5.58
C THR A 144 3.77 6.84 -4.07
N ALA A 145 2.92 7.42 -3.22
CA ALA A 145 3.08 7.37 -1.78
C ALA A 145 2.87 5.95 -1.24
N VAL A 146 1.85 5.22 -1.72
CA VAL A 146 1.60 3.81 -1.39
C VAL A 146 2.79 2.93 -1.79
N ALA A 147 3.35 3.09 -3.00
CA ALA A 147 4.53 2.35 -3.44
C ALA A 147 5.76 2.58 -2.53
N CYS A 148 5.95 3.81 -2.04
CA CYS A 148 6.99 4.11 -1.05
C CYS A 148 6.69 3.49 0.32
N LEU A 149 5.47 3.71 0.83
CA LEU A 149 5.03 3.30 2.18
C LEU A 149 4.96 1.79 2.31
N ALA A 150 4.43 1.05 1.33
CA ALA A 150 4.29 -0.41 1.39
C ALA A 150 5.65 -1.12 1.54
N ARG A 151 6.73 -0.54 0.98
CA ARG A 151 8.05 -1.19 0.90
C ARG A 151 9.10 -0.71 1.91
N SER A 152 8.79 0.25 2.79
CA SER A 152 9.74 0.71 3.82
C SER A 152 9.06 1.13 5.10
N LYS A 153 9.39 0.43 6.20
CA LYS A 153 8.91 0.78 7.54
C LYS A 153 9.54 2.07 8.04
N GLU A 154 10.77 2.38 7.59
CA GLU A 154 11.47 3.63 7.89
C GLU A 154 10.79 4.84 7.25
N VAL A 155 10.18 4.66 6.07
CA VAL A 155 9.33 5.68 5.43
C VAL A 155 7.99 5.80 6.15
N ARG A 156 7.33 4.68 6.49
CA ARG A 156 6.08 4.69 7.29
C ARG A 156 6.26 5.39 8.64
N ALA A 157 7.33 5.07 9.36
CA ALA A 157 7.68 5.67 10.65
C ALA A 157 8.06 7.16 10.55
N LYS A 158 8.46 7.67 9.38
CA LYS A 158 8.61 9.11 9.12
C LYS A 158 7.25 9.76 8.86
N ALA A 159 6.46 9.19 7.96
CA ALA A 159 5.14 9.71 7.59
C ALA A 159 4.21 9.84 8.80
N ARG A 160 4.24 8.87 9.72
CA ARG A 160 3.44 8.89 10.97
C ARG A 160 3.83 9.96 12.00
N LYS A 161 4.96 10.66 11.83
CA LYS A 161 5.34 11.75 12.75
C LYS A 161 4.47 12.99 12.59
N ASP A 162 3.78 13.09 11.45
CA ASP A 162 2.88 14.18 11.12
C ASP A 162 1.49 13.59 10.83
N ALA A 163 0.55 13.84 11.73
CA ALA A 163 -0.83 13.35 11.61
C ALA A 163 -1.58 13.98 10.42
N SER A 164 -1.15 15.17 9.95
CA SER A 164 -1.86 15.93 8.92
C SER A 164 -2.04 15.16 7.61
N LEU A 165 -1.09 14.27 7.26
CA LEU A 165 -1.23 13.44 6.06
C LEU A 165 -2.33 12.38 6.19
N ALA A 166 -2.52 11.80 7.38
CA ALA A 166 -3.59 10.85 7.64
C ALA A 166 -4.96 11.57 7.77
N GLU A 167 -4.99 12.72 8.44
CA GLU A 167 -6.17 13.58 8.56
C GLU A 167 -6.65 14.06 7.18
N ALA A 168 -5.75 14.58 6.35
CA ALA A 168 -6.09 15.03 4.99
C ALA A 168 -6.55 13.89 4.06
N ALA A 169 -6.08 12.66 4.29
CA ALA A 169 -6.52 11.48 3.54
C ALA A 169 -7.89 10.94 4.00
N TRP A 170 -8.30 11.19 5.25
CA TRP A 170 -9.49 10.60 5.85
C TRP A 170 -10.77 10.89 5.05
N GLU A 171 -11.04 12.17 4.78
CA GLU A 171 -12.27 12.66 4.12
C GLU A 171 -12.54 12.05 2.73
N LEU A 172 -11.49 11.67 2.00
CA LEU A 172 -11.61 11.09 0.64
C LEU A 172 -11.37 9.58 0.59
N SER A 173 -11.05 8.94 1.73
CA SER A 173 -10.63 7.54 1.78
C SER A 173 -11.68 6.55 1.27
N ASP A 174 -12.95 6.75 1.61
CA ASP A 174 -14.07 5.92 1.13
C ASP A 174 -14.50 6.26 -0.30
N ALA A 175 -14.28 7.50 -0.75
CA ALA A 175 -14.73 7.99 -2.05
C ALA A 175 -13.71 7.75 -3.19
N VAL A 176 -12.42 7.64 -2.86
CA VAL A 176 -11.33 7.48 -3.84
C VAL A 176 -10.37 6.38 -3.38
N GLY A 177 -10.38 5.26 -4.13
CA GLY A 177 -9.64 4.05 -3.76
C GLY A 177 -8.13 4.23 -3.57
N GLU A 178 -7.48 5.14 -4.32
CA GLU A 178 -6.05 5.42 -4.11
C GLU A 178 -5.79 6.16 -2.78
N VAL A 179 -6.74 6.94 -2.29
CA VAL A 179 -6.66 7.63 -0.99
C VAL A 179 -6.92 6.64 0.15
N GLY A 180 -7.90 5.75 0.00
CA GLY A 180 -8.11 4.63 0.93
C GLY A 180 -6.88 3.73 1.05
N ALA A 181 -6.21 3.43 -0.07
CA ALA A 181 -4.94 2.70 -0.09
C ALA A 181 -3.80 3.46 0.61
N LEU A 182 -3.73 4.79 0.45
CA LEU A 182 -2.76 5.64 1.18
C LEU A 182 -3.00 5.58 2.68
N LEU A 183 -4.24 5.78 3.14
CA LEU A 183 -4.60 5.71 4.56
C LEU A 183 -4.30 4.32 5.15
N GLN A 184 -4.57 3.26 4.41
CA GLN A 184 -4.21 1.90 4.80
C GLN A 184 -2.70 1.70 4.90
N ALA A 185 -1.91 2.20 3.95
CA ALA A 185 -0.46 2.12 3.97
C ALA A 185 0.15 2.91 5.16
N LEU A 186 -0.46 4.04 5.54
CA LEU A 186 -0.14 4.78 6.75
C LEU A 186 -0.51 3.99 8.02
N SER A 187 -1.60 3.22 8.00
CA SER A 187 -2.10 2.46 9.16
C SER A 187 -1.40 1.12 9.43
N ILE A 188 -0.46 0.69 8.58
CA ILE A 188 0.29 -0.57 8.75
C ILE A 188 0.97 -0.63 10.13
N LEU A 189 0.76 -1.68 10.89
CA LEU A 189 1.43 -1.90 12.17
C LEU A 189 2.82 -2.49 11.92
N ASP A 190 3.86 -1.76 12.33
CA ASP A 190 5.28 -2.10 12.21
C ASP A 190 5.89 -2.24 13.60
N ASP A 191 6.68 -3.30 13.81
CA ASP A 191 7.33 -3.62 15.10
C ASP A 191 6.39 -3.48 16.34
N ALA A 192 5.09 -3.73 16.17
CA ALA A 192 4.06 -3.41 17.15
C ALA A 192 3.88 -4.55 18.16
N VAL A 193 3.98 -4.23 19.45
CA VAL A 193 3.87 -5.20 20.55
C VAL A 193 2.42 -5.33 21.01
N PHE A 194 1.93 -6.57 21.07
CA PHE A 194 0.61 -6.95 21.58
C PHE A 194 0.77 -7.99 22.68
N GLU A 195 -0.01 -7.87 23.76
CA GLU A 195 -0.17 -8.94 24.72
C GLU A 195 -1.46 -9.70 24.38
N VAL A 196 -1.37 -10.98 24.02
CA VAL A 196 -2.54 -11.81 23.75
C VAL A 196 -2.84 -12.66 24.99
N ARG A 197 -4.04 -12.53 25.55
CA ARG A 197 -4.51 -13.31 26.71
C ARG A 197 -5.58 -14.31 26.27
N ASP A 198 -5.46 -15.57 26.69
CA ASP A 198 -6.52 -16.57 26.62
C ASP A 198 -7.05 -16.89 28.04
N PRO A 199 -8.22 -16.35 28.43
CA PRO A 199 -8.82 -16.62 29.74
C PRO A 199 -9.17 -18.10 29.97
N ALA A 200 -9.42 -18.88 28.91
CA ALA A 200 -9.81 -20.28 29.03
C ALA A 200 -8.62 -21.19 29.38
N THR A 201 -7.45 -20.94 28.79
CA THR A 201 -6.21 -21.70 29.10
C THR A 201 -5.31 -21.01 30.13
N LYS A 202 -5.63 -19.77 30.54
CA LYS A 202 -4.80 -18.90 31.39
C LYS A 202 -3.40 -18.65 30.82
N LYS A 203 -3.26 -18.69 29.50
CA LYS A 203 -2.01 -18.41 28.79
C LYS A 203 -1.98 -16.97 28.33
N THR A 204 -0.78 -16.41 28.33
CA THR A 204 -0.48 -15.10 27.78
C THR A 204 0.68 -15.26 26.81
N TRP A 205 0.61 -14.57 25.66
CA TRP A 205 1.68 -14.50 24.67
C TRP A 205 2.02 -13.04 24.42
N ARG A 206 3.30 -12.69 24.45
CA ARG A 206 3.79 -11.42 23.95
C ARG A 206 4.09 -11.58 22.46
N LEU A 207 3.40 -10.83 21.61
CA LEU A 207 3.55 -10.89 20.16
C LEU A 207 4.12 -9.59 19.62
N VAL A 208 5.14 -9.70 18.77
CA VAL A 208 5.57 -8.60 17.90
C VAL A 208 5.01 -8.86 16.51
N VAL A 209 4.21 -7.92 16.00
CA VAL A 209 3.70 -7.95 14.62
C VAL A 209 4.40 -6.92 13.77
N ASP A 210 4.71 -7.29 12.54
CA ASP A 210 5.39 -6.43 11.56
C ASP A 210 4.64 -6.47 10.23
N GLY A 211 4.49 -5.32 9.58
CA GLY A 211 3.82 -5.19 8.29
C GLY A 211 2.33 -5.59 8.27
N VAL A 212 1.56 -5.39 9.35
CA VAL A 212 0.13 -5.78 9.42
C VAL A 212 -0.80 -4.62 9.03
N SER A 213 -1.57 -4.78 7.95
CA SER A 213 -2.36 -3.72 7.30
C SER A 213 -3.88 -3.85 7.45
N ALA A 214 -4.37 -4.98 7.98
CA ALA A 214 -5.77 -5.16 8.33
C ALA A 214 -5.98 -6.09 9.53
N ASN A 215 -7.09 -5.88 10.25
CA ASN A 215 -7.53 -6.75 11.35
C ASN A 215 -7.60 -8.23 10.93
N ALA A 216 -8.05 -8.52 9.70
CA ALA A 216 -8.14 -9.87 9.17
C ALA A 216 -6.77 -10.58 9.08
N GLU A 217 -5.68 -9.85 8.83
CA GLU A 217 -4.32 -10.38 8.88
C GLU A 217 -3.90 -10.65 10.32
N LEU A 218 -4.13 -9.69 11.23
CA LEU A 218 -3.86 -9.83 12.67
C LEU A 218 -4.55 -11.07 13.25
N TYR A 219 -5.83 -11.30 12.94
CA TYR A 219 -6.56 -12.50 13.35
C TYR A 219 -5.88 -13.81 12.91
N LEU A 220 -5.41 -13.88 11.65
CA LEU A 220 -4.77 -15.08 11.10
C LEU A 220 -3.36 -15.30 11.67
N LEU A 221 -2.63 -14.21 11.94
CA LEU A 221 -1.33 -14.23 12.61
C LEU A 221 -1.43 -14.62 14.09
N VAL A 222 -2.34 -14.02 14.85
CA VAL A 222 -2.60 -14.37 16.25
C VAL A 222 -3.04 -15.83 16.35
N ALA A 223 -3.94 -16.29 15.48
CA ALA A 223 -4.34 -17.69 15.43
C ALA A 223 -3.15 -18.63 15.20
N HIS A 224 -2.21 -18.26 14.31
CA HIS A 224 -1.00 -19.04 14.10
C HIS A 224 -0.09 -19.07 15.34
N ALA A 225 0.15 -17.92 15.96
CA ALA A 225 1.04 -17.77 17.10
C ALA A 225 0.55 -18.51 18.36
N THR A 226 -0.77 -18.52 18.60
CA THR A 226 -1.38 -19.21 19.75
C THR A 226 -1.68 -20.69 19.50
N GLY A 227 -1.35 -21.22 18.31
CA GLY A 227 -1.56 -22.62 17.95
C GLY A 227 -3.00 -22.96 17.51
N ALA A 228 -3.87 -21.97 17.33
CA ALA A 228 -5.18 -22.17 16.75
C ALA A 228 -5.08 -22.62 15.27
N LYS A 229 -5.98 -23.51 14.84
CA LYS A 229 -5.86 -24.20 13.55
C LYS A 229 -6.20 -23.29 12.36
N VAL A 230 -5.18 -22.68 11.75
CA VAL A 230 -5.28 -21.94 10.48
C VAL A 230 -4.93 -22.84 9.30
N ASP A 231 -5.48 -22.54 8.12
CA ASP A 231 -5.10 -23.20 6.87
C ASP A 231 -3.68 -22.78 6.46
N ALA A 232 -2.74 -23.73 6.42
CA ALA A 232 -1.34 -23.47 6.11
C ALA A 232 -1.12 -22.79 4.73
N LYS A 233 -2.02 -22.99 3.76
CA LYS A 233 -1.92 -22.30 2.45
C LYS A 233 -2.29 -20.83 2.56
N VAL A 234 -3.20 -20.47 3.47
CA VAL A 234 -3.57 -19.06 3.72
C VAL A 234 -2.42 -18.33 4.40
N LEU A 235 -1.80 -18.94 5.43
CA LEU A 235 -0.60 -18.39 6.08
C LEU A 235 0.58 -18.26 5.12
N ALA A 236 0.79 -19.25 4.23
CA ALA A 236 1.84 -19.19 3.23
C ALA A 236 1.63 -18.06 2.21
N SER A 237 0.38 -17.85 1.75
CA SER A 237 0.05 -16.72 0.87
C SER A 237 0.25 -15.36 1.57
N LEU A 238 -0.23 -15.19 2.81
CA LEU A 238 -0.01 -13.96 3.58
C LEU A 238 1.49 -13.62 3.73
N ARG A 239 2.31 -14.59 4.19
CA ARG A 239 3.77 -14.40 4.33
C ARG A 239 4.50 -14.16 3.00
N ALA A 240 3.89 -14.51 1.88
CA ALA A 240 4.41 -14.21 0.54
C ALA A 240 4.02 -12.81 0.04
N GLY A 241 3.04 -12.14 0.67
CA GLY A 241 2.39 -10.94 0.14
C GLY A 241 1.38 -11.27 -0.99
N GLU A 242 0.79 -12.46 -0.99
CA GLU A 242 -0.11 -12.95 -2.04
C GLU A 242 -1.56 -13.10 -1.55
N ALA A 243 -2.53 -12.83 -2.43
CA ALA A 243 -3.95 -13.10 -2.19
C ALA A 243 -4.21 -14.61 -1.95
N PRO A 244 -4.79 -15.02 -0.80
CA PRO A 244 -5.07 -16.43 -0.54
C PRO A 244 -6.16 -17.00 -1.46
N LYS A 245 -5.89 -18.13 -2.12
CA LYS A 245 -6.84 -18.79 -3.05
C LYS A 245 -8.13 -19.31 -2.38
N LYS A 246 -8.14 -19.47 -1.06
CA LYS A 246 -9.27 -19.99 -0.28
C LYS A 246 -10.11 -18.82 0.22
N LYS A 247 -11.29 -18.60 -0.37
CA LYS A 247 -12.16 -17.42 -0.15
C LYS A 247 -12.53 -17.10 1.31
N ARG A 248 -12.60 -18.10 2.20
CA ARG A 248 -13.05 -17.94 3.59
C ARG A 248 -12.23 -18.79 4.55
N VAL A 249 -11.96 -18.24 5.73
CA VAL A 249 -11.38 -18.95 6.89
C VAL A 249 -12.23 -18.66 8.11
N THR A 250 -12.62 -19.69 8.86
CA THR A 250 -13.29 -19.52 10.16
C THR A 250 -12.30 -19.82 11.28
N LEU A 251 -12.18 -18.91 12.24
CA LEU A 251 -11.37 -19.07 13.44
C LEU A 251 -12.26 -19.30 14.66
N PRO A 252 -11.84 -20.11 15.65
CA PRO A 252 -12.63 -20.51 16.82
C PRO A 252 -12.61 -19.49 17.96
N PHE A 253 -12.31 -18.22 17.67
CA PHE A 253 -12.28 -17.13 18.64
C PHE A 253 -12.62 -15.79 17.97
N THR A 254 -12.99 -14.80 18.78
CA THR A 254 -12.98 -13.38 18.42
C THR A 254 -11.88 -12.66 19.20
N LEU A 255 -11.31 -11.60 18.63
CA LEU A 255 -10.40 -10.69 19.35
C LEU A 255 -11.24 -9.57 19.97
N GLY A 256 -11.16 -9.42 21.28
CA GLY A 256 -11.62 -8.23 21.98
C GLY A 256 -10.44 -7.37 22.44
N ILE A 257 -10.66 -6.06 22.55
CA ILE A 257 -9.78 -5.18 23.34
C ILE A 257 -10.14 -5.39 24.81
N ASP A 258 -9.15 -5.35 25.70
CA ASP A 258 -9.38 -5.35 27.14
C ASP A 258 -9.93 -3.96 27.57
N PRO A 259 -11.15 -3.86 28.13
CA PRO A 259 -11.73 -2.56 28.49
C PRO A 259 -10.94 -1.79 29.56
N GLU A 260 -10.11 -2.48 30.37
CA GLU A 260 -9.26 -1.82 31.36
C GLU A 260 -8.00 -1.17 30.73
N GLU A 261 -7.58 -1.61 29.53
CA GLU A 261 -6.39 -1.09 28.84
C GLU A 261 -6.68 0.01 27.80
N LEU A 262 -7.96 0.33 27.54
CA LEU A 262 -8.35 1.52 26.77
C LEU A 262 -7.86 2.86 27.37
N ALA A 263 -7.29 2.83 28.58
CA ALA A 263 -6.65 3.94 29.28
C ALA A 263 -5.11 3.92 29.25
N SER A 264 -4.46 2.98 28.55
CA SER A 264 -3.00 2.79 28.53
C SER A 264 -2.40 3.00 27.13
N ASP A 265 -1.42 3.90 27.01
CA ASP A 265 -0.77 4.23 25.73
C ASP A 265 0.31 3.21 25.27
N THR A 266 0.74 2.28 26.13
CA THR A 266 2.03 1.58 25.97
C THR A 266 1.95 0.09 25.62
N ALA A 267 0.79 -0.54 25.76
CA ALA A 267 0.56 -1.93 25.35
C ALA A 267 -0.89 -2.10 24.86
N ARG A 268 -1.09 -2.95 23.86
CA ARG A 268 -2.42 -3.31 23.37
C ARG A 268 -2.73 -4.75 23.77
N ALA A 269 -3.43 -4.97 24.89
CA ALA A 269 -3.95 -6.31 25.18
C ALA A 269 -5.08 -6.71 24.22
N LEU A 270 -4.93 -7.89 23.64
CA LEU A 270 -5.95 -8.60 22.88
C LEU A 270 -6.43 -9.80 23.70
N VAL A 271 -7.72 -9.85 23.97
CA VAL A 271 -8.34 -10.98 24.68
C VAL A 271 -8.95 -11.92 23.66
N LEU A 272 -8.49 -13.18 23.65
CA LEU A 272 -9.16 -14.25 22.92
C LEU A 272 -10.49 -14.57 23.61
N ARG A 273 -11.61 -14.36 22.91
CA ARG A 273 -12.94 -14.69 23.41
C ARG A 273 -13.52 -15.88 22.64
N PRO A 274 -14.18 -16.84 23.29
CA PRO A 274 -14.88 -17.92 22.60
C PRO A 274 -15.90 -17.37 21.58
N GLY A 275 -15.86 -17.89 20.36
CA GLY A 275 -16.73 -17.42 19.28
C GLY A 275 -16.33 -18.04 17.95
N ALA A 276 -16.99 -17.61 16.87
CA ALA A 276 -16.58 -17.95 15.51
C ALA A 276 -16.56 -16.70 14.65
N VAL A 277 -15.39 -16.32 14.15
CA VAL A 277 -15.24 -15.26 13.14
C VAL A 277 -14.94 -15.89 11.79
N THR A 278 -15.68 -15.51 10.75
CA THR A 278 -15.38 -15.88 9.36
C THR A 278 -14.74 -14.70 8.65
N ILE A 279 -13.49 -14.88 8.25
CA ILE A 279 -12.73 -13.91 7.46
C ILE A 279 -12.91 -14.23 5.99
N GLU A 280 -13.39 -13.25 5.21
CA GLU A 280 -13.37 -13.31 3.76
C GLU A 280 -11.99 -12.89 3.26
N THR A 281 -11.22 -13.83 2.69
CA THR A 281 -9.85 -13.56 2.26
C THR A 281 -9.76 -12.65 1.03
N ALA A 282 -10.89 -12.42 0.35
CA ALA A 282 -11.01 -11.46 -0.74
C ALA A 282 -10.94 -10.00 -0.25
N HIS A 283 -11.09 -9.77 1.06
CA HIS A 283 -10.94 -8.47 1.72
C HIS A 283 -9.63 -8.35 2.50
N LEU A 284 -8.71 -9.31 2.36
CA LEU A 284 -7.34 -9.10 2.81
C LEU A 284 -6.70 -8.09 1.85
N PRO A 285 -6.21 -6.95 2.33
CA PRO A 285 -5.45 -6.02 1.50
C PRO A 285 -4.20 -6.71 0.97
N VAL A 286 -3.90 -6.48 -0.30
CA VAL A 286 -2.66 -6.97 -0.92
C VAL A 286 -1.86 -5.76 -1.35
N LEU A 287 -1.12 -5.20 -0.39
CA LEU A 287 -0.16 -4.14 -0.65
C LEU A 287 1.13 -4.76 -1.14
N GLU A 288 1.52 -4.49 -2.39
CA GLU A 288 2.66 -5.15 -3.02
C GLU A 288 3.98 -4.86 -2.28
N GLY A 289 4.75 -5.91 -2.02
CA GLY A 289 5.98 -5.86 -1.24
C GLY A 289 5.80 -5.96 0.28
N LEU A 290 4.57 -5.79 0.80
CA LEU A 290 4.28 -6.01 2.21
C LEU A 290 4.30 -7.51 2.55
N ARG A 291 4.87 -7.85 3.71
CA ARG A 291 5.03 -9.24 4.18
C ARG A 291 4.69 -9.31 5.66
N PRO A 292 3.40 -9.43 6.01
CA PRO A 292 2.98 -9.51 7.40
C PRO A 292 3.64 -10.69 8.12
N ASP A 293 4.26 -10.40 9.26
CA ASP A 293 4.94 -11.37 10.13
C ASP A 293 4.45 -11.25 11.59
N VAL A 294 4.60 -12.34 12.34
CA VAL A 294 4.35 -12.38 13.78
C VAL A 294 5.39 -13.24 14.46
N ARG A 295 5.94 -12.72 15.56
CA ARG A 295 6.90 -13.41 16.41
C ARG A 295 6.37 -13.43 17.83
N VAL A 296 6.62 -14.52 18.54
CA VAL A 296 6.40 -14.59 19.99
C VAL A 296 7.70 -14.13 20.64
N ASP A 297 7.65 -13.07 21.45
CA ASP A 297 8.78 -12.66 22.28
C ASP A 297 8.90 -13.64 23.45
N ASP A 298 10.02 -14.36 23.51
CA ASP A 298 10.29 -15.36 24.54
C ASP A 298 10.85 -14.69 25.81
N GLU A 299 10.01 -13.91 26.50
CA GLU A 299 10.33 -13.35 27.82
C GLU A 299 10.09 -14.34 28.97
N SER A 300 9.48 -15.49 28.69
CA SER A 300 9.31 -16.59 29.63
C SER A 300 10.56 -17.45 29.72
N GLY A 301 11.29 -17.37 30.83
CA GLY A 301 12.30 -18.37 31.22
C GLY A 301 11.67 -19.72 31.59
N VAL A 302 10.98 -20.36 30.65
CA VAL A 302 10.31 -21.66 30.80
C VAL A 302 10.81 -22.57 29.67
N GLU A 303 11.52 -23.64 30.04
CA GLU A 303 12.09 -24.60 29.10
C GLU A 303 11.00 -25.36 28.32
N GLU A 304 10.97 -25.19 27.00
CA GLU A 304 11.17 -26.26 26.00
C GLU A 304 10.71 -25.78 24.60
N VAL A 305 11.65 -25.49 23.69
CA VAL A 305 11.36 -25.37 22.25
C VAL A 305 12.39 -26.14 21.43
N GLU A 306 11.93 -27.12 20.68
CA GLU A 306 12.74 -27.98 19.82
C GLU A 306 13.25 -27.19 18.58
N GLU A 307 14.58 -27.02 18.45
CA GLU A 307 15.19 -26.14 17.44
C GLU A 307 15.18 -26.76 16.02
N VAL A 308 14.07 -26.63 15.28
CA VAL A 308 13.99 -27.07 13.87
C VAL A 308 14.70 -26.10 12.93
N ARG A 309 16.03 -26.24 12.80
CA ARG A 309 16.86 -25.47 11.85
C ARG A 309 16.56 -25.79 10.38
N VAL A 310 15.69 -25.00 9.75
CA VAL A 310 15.52 -25.02 8.29
C VAL A 310 16.57 -24.11 7.63
N LYS A 311 17.56 -24.71 6.94
CA LYS A 311 18.53 -23.95 6.14
C LYS A 311 17.83 -23.22 4.98
N PRO A 312 18.12 -21.94 4.71
CA PRO A 312 17.56 -21.22 3.58
C PRO A 312 18.02 -21.83 2.25
N ARG A 313 17.07 -22.14 1.35
CA ARG A 313 17.39 -22.49 -0.04
C ARG A 313 17.69 -21.22 -0.85
N PRO A 314 18.71 -21.22 -1.72
CA PRO A 314 18.94 -20.10 -2.63
C PRO A 314 17.77 -19.96 -3.64
N ARG A 315 17.38 -18.71 -3.93
CA ARG A 315 16.35 -18.40 -4.95
C ARG A 315 16.80 -18.89 -6.32
N SER A 316 15.94 -19.62 -7.03
CA SER A 316 16.22 -20.05 -8.40
C SER A 316 16.02 -18.90 -9.40
N SER A 317 17.06 -18.56 -10.14
CA SER A 317 17.10 -17.53 -11.18
C SER A 317 16.40 -17.92 -12.50
N ARG A 318 15.16 -18.43 -12.42
CA ARG A 318 14.35 -18.71 -13.62
C ARG A 318 13.38 -17.56 -13.91
N PRO A 319 13.44 -16.91 -15.09
CA PRO A 319 12.45 -15.92 -15.48
C PRO A 319 11.08 -16.57 -15.71
N LEU A 320 10.02 -15.87 -15.31
CA LEU A 320 8.64 -16.25 -15.56
C LEU A 320 8.28 -16.06 -17.04
N VAL A 321 8.42 -17.12 -17.84
CA VAL A 321 7.93 -17.14 -19.22
C VAL A 321 6.40 -17.12 -19.21
N ALA A 322 5.81 -15.97 -19.54
CA ALA A 322 4.37 -15.84 -19.71
C ALA A 322 3.86 -16.77 -20.83
N ARG A 323 3.01 -17.75 -20.47
CA ARG A 323 2.30 -18.56 -21.47
C ARG A 323 1.19 -17.73 -22.11
N PRO A 324 1.08 -17.64 -23.45
CA PRO A 324 -0.03 -16.96 -24.09
C PRO A 324 -1.36 -17.65 -23.76
N ARG A 325 -2.39 -16.87 -23.44
CA ARG A 325 -3.76 -17.38 -23.25
C ARG A 325 -4.29 -17.90 -24.58
N ALA A 326 -4.72 -19.16 -24.60
CA ALA A 326 -5.45 -19.71 -25.74
C ALA A 326 -6.82 -19.03 -25.88
N ALA A 327 -7.19 -18.66 -27.11
CA ALA A 327 -8.48 -18.05 -27.41
C ALA A 327 -9.65 -19.04 -27.18
N PRO A 328 -10.83 -18.57 -26.73
CA PRO A 328 -11.99 -19.44 -26.50
C PRO A 328 -12.54 -19.98 -27.83
N LYS A 329 -12.70 -21.29 -27.93
CA LYS A 329 -13.39 -21.94 -29.06
C LYS A 329 -14.88 -21.58 -29.03
N GLY A 330 -15.34 -20.78 -29.98
CA GLY A 330 -16.76 -20.49 -30.15
C GLY A 330 -17.55 -21.76 -30.48
N ARG A 331 -18.57 -22.08 -29.69
CA ARG A 331 -19.59 -23.07 -30.05
C ARG A 331 -20.60 -22.40 -30.97
N SER A 332 -20.49 -22.65 -32.27
CA SER A 332 -21.60 -22.41 -33.20
C SER A 332 -22.77 -23.32 -32.83
N ARG A 333 -23.98 -22.75 -32.71
CA ARG A 333 -25.25 -23.48 -32.76
C ARG A 333 -25.94 -23.12 -34.07
N ARG A 334 -26.03 -24.10 -34.97
CA ARG A 334 -27.12 -24.31 -35.92
C ARG A 334 -27.38 -25.81 -35.95
#